data_AF-B8LWT9-F1
#
_entry.id   AF-B8LWT9-F1
#
_cell.length_a   1.000
_cell.length_b   1.000
_cell.length_c   1.000
_cell.angle_alpha   90.00
_cell.angle_beta   90.00
_cell.angle_gamma   90.00
#
_symmetry.space_group_name_H-M   'P 1'
#
loop_
_entity.id
_entity.type
_entity.pdbx_description
1 polymer ?
#
loop_
_entity_poly.entity_id
_entity_poly.type
_entity_poly.pdbx_seq_one_letter_code
_entity_poly.pdbx_strand_id
1 'polypeptide(L)'
;MGFKYSRLIDPGEYETQGLCEGIPLRMHKQPQKEDVGTIRCQRDWSRLVKHLKNYKGGLHAKWNFMSTSVPECLPERLEIISYANEFAFLYDDYAEDCDKDQLDTSNDIMQEAFLEGSIKGSISVKRADGMRQMQALILKEMMAIDKERAVTTMKAWVEFLKFAGGRQHDKHFATLEEYIPYRSIDVGKW
;
A
#
# COMPACT_ATOMS: atom_id res chain seq x y z
N MET A 1 10.84 -10.76 23.21
CA MET A 1 10.46 -9.34 23.07
C MET A 1 8.94 -9.25 23.20
N GLY A 2 8.42 -8.35 24.03
CA GLY A 2 6.97 -8.19 24.23
C GLY A 2 6.33 -7.19 23.24
N PHE A 3 5.01 -7.28 23.08
CA PHE A 3 4.19 -6.35 22.31
C PHE A 3 4.10 -4.98 23.00
N LYS A 4 4.47 -3.90 22.32
CA LYS A 4 4.54 -2.53 22.89
C LYS A 4 3.47 -1.62 22.33
N TYR A 5 3.17 -1.73 21.05
CA TYR A 5 2.37 -0.76 20.32
C TYR A 5 0.94 -1.22 20.02
N SER A 6 0.63 -2.49 20.30
CA SER A 6 -0.72 -3.05 20.13
C SER A 6 -1.39 -3.46 21.44
N ARG A 7 -2.71 -3.60 21.38
CA ARG A 7 -3.54 -4.32 22.35
C ARG A 7 -4.09 -5.60 21.74
N LEU A 8 -4.27 -6.62 22.57
CA LEU A 8 -5.02 -7.83 22.20
C LEU A 8 -6.51 -7.47 22.15
N ILE A 9 -7.21 -7.93 21.12
CA ILE A 9 -8.66 -7.79 21.00
C ILE A 9 -9.32 -9.04 21.58
N ASP A 10 -10.44 -8.87 22.27
CA ASP A 10 -11.23 -9.99 22.80
C ASP A 10 -11.77 -10.82 21.62
N PRO A 11 -11.52 -12.15 21.58
CA PRO A 11 -12.09 -13.04 20.57
C PRO A 11 -13.62 -12.97 20.46
N GLY A 12 -14.34 -12.52 21.50
CA GLY A 12 -15.79 -12.31 21.44
C GLY A 12 -16.23 -11.08 20.61
N GLU A 13 -15.30 -10.21 20.19
CA GLU A 13 -15.60 -9.00 19.41
C GLU A 13 -15.53 -9.20 17.89
N TYR A 14 -15.01 -10.33 17.41
CA TYR A 14 -14.82 -10.59 15.99
C TYR A 14 -15.09 -12.05 15.61
N GLU A 15 -15.37 -12.27 14.33
CA GLU A 15 -15.60 -13.60 13.75
C GLU A 15 -14.41 -13.96 12.86
N THR A 16 -13.93 -15.20 12.96
CA THR A 16 -12.78 -15.70 12.19
C THR A 16 -13.19 -16.65 11.08
N GLN A 17 -14.38 -17.23 11.17
CA GLN A 17 -14.86 -18.29 10.26
C GLN A 17 -13.90 -19.48 10.16
N GLY A 18 -13.03 -19.70 11.16
CA GLY A 18 -12.00 -20.73 11.14
C GLY A 18 -10.80 -20.45 10.22
N LEU A 19 -10.64 -19.24 9.69
CA LEU A 19 -9.60 -18.92 8.69
C LEU A 19 -8.25 -18.51 9.30
N CYS A 20 -8.17 -18.32 10.61
CA CYS A 20 -6.95 -17.86 11.30
C CYS A 20 -6.81 -18.45 12.72
N GLU A 21 -7.21 -19.71 12.90
CA GLU A 21 -7.12 -20.38 14.21
C GLU A 21 -5.71 -20.33 14.81
N GLY A 22 -5.65 -20.08 16.13
CA GLY A 22 -4.38 -19.96 16.86
C GLY A 22 -3.64 -18.63 16.68
N ILE A 23 -4.14 -17.71 15.84
CA ILE A 23 -3.55 -16.39 15.63
C ILE A 23 -4.41 -15.32 16.31
N PRO A 24 -3.96 -14.71 17.41
CA PRO A 24 -4.74 -13.68 18.10
C PRO A 24 -4.81 -12.37 17.29
N LEU A 25 -5.98 -11.74 17.25
CA LEU A 25 -6.11 -10.40 16.66
C LEU A 25 -5.52 -9.35 17.60
N ARG A 26 -4.60 -8.55 17.07
CA ARG A 26 -4.06 -7.38 17.74
C ARG A 26 -4.41 -6.14 16.94
N MET A 27 -4.62 -5.04 17.65
CA MET A 27 -4.86 -3.72 17.05
C MET A 27 -3.85 -2.73 17.60
N HIS A 28 -3.28 -1.91 16.73
CA HIS A 28 -2.42 -0.81 17.14
C HIS A 28 -3.15 0.11 18.15
N LYS A 29 -2.42 0.62 19.15
CA LYS A 29 -2.97 1.47 20.23
C LYS A 29 -3.36 2.87 19.76
N GLN A 30 -2.91 3.27 18.57
CA GLN A 30 -3.17 4.59 17.99
C GLN A 30 -3.71 4.45 16.55
N PRO A 31 -4.90 3.84 16.36
CA PRO A 31 -5.44 3.60 15.02
C PRO A 31 -5.82 4.88 14.27
N GLN A 32 -6.05 5.98 14.99
CA GLN A 32 -6.32 7.29 14.40
C GLN A 32 -5.19 7.82 13.51
N LYS A 33 -3.96 7.30 13.68
CA LYS A 33 -2.84 7.67 12.79
C LYS A 33 -3.01 7.10 11.40
N GLU A 34 -3.58 5.90 11.30
CA GLU A 34 -3.98 5.35 10.02
C GLU A 34 -5.11 6.17 9.41
N ASP A 35 -6.13 6.56 10.19
CA ASP A 35 -7.21 7.42 9.70
C ASP A 35 -6.66 8.70 9.04
N VAL A 36 -5.71 9.36 9.70
CA VAL A 36 -5.08 10.59 9.19
C VAL A 36 -4.33 10.32 7.88
N GLY A 37 -3.46 9.32 7.85
CA GLY A 37 -2.66 9.00 6.67
C GLY A 37 -3.52 8.62 5.47
N THR A 38 -4.52 7.77 5.72
CA THR A 38 -5.44 7.28 4.70
C THR A 38 -6.34 8.38 4.15
N ILE A 39 -6.99 9.18 5.00
CA ILE A 39 -7.85 10.30 4.55
C ILE A 39 -7.02 11.34 3.79
N ARG A 40 -5.79 11.61 4.24
CA ARG A 40 -4.88 12.52 3.54
C ARG A 40 -4.54 11.99 2.15
N CYS A 41 -4.24 10.70 2.01
CA CYS A 41 -3.98 10.09 0.71
C CYS A 41 -5.18 10.21 -0.24
N GLN A 42 -6.38 9.87 0.22
CA GLN A 42 -7.61 10.01 -0.59
C GLN A 42 -7.85 11.46 -1.04
N ARG A 43 -7.59 12.45 -0.17
CA ARG A 43 -7.71 13.87 -0.53
C ARG A 43 -6.69 14.28 -1.58
N ASP A 44 -5.43 13.87 -1.43
CA ASP A 44 -4.38 14.17 -2.40
C ASP A 44 -4.66 13.49 -3.74
N TRP A 45 -5.11 12.23 -3.75
CA TRP A 45 -5.55 11.55 -4.96
C TRP A 45 -6.71 12.27 -5.65
N SER A 46 -7.75 12.64 -4.88
CA SER A 46 -8.91 13.37 -5.41
C SER A 46 -8.55 14.73 -6.01
N ARG A 47 -7.45 15.34 -5.54
CA ARG A 47 -6.97 16.65 -6.01
C ARG A 47 -6.03 16.54 -7.20
N LEU A 48 -5.19 15.50 -7.23
CA LEU A 48 -4.06 15.38 -8.14
C LEU A 48 -4.30 14.41 -9.30
N VAL A 49 -5.16 13.41 -9.11
CA VAL A 49 -5.33 12.28 -10.03
C VAL A 49 -6.77 12.22 -10.56
N LYS A 50 -7.72 11.80 -9.72
CA LYS A 50 -9.13 11.61 -10.10
C LYS A 50 -10.03 11.79 -8.89
N HIS A 51 -11.13 12.53 -9.04
CA HIS A 51 -12.06 12.76 -7.95
C HIS A 51 -12.60 11.44 -7.37
N LEU A 52 -12.56 11.31 -6.04
CA LEU A 52 -13.05 10.14 -5.33
C LEU A 52 -14.41 10.43 -4.69
N LYS A 53 -15.30 9.43 -4.71
CA LYS A 53 -16.60 9.48 -4.02
C LYS A 53 -16.77 8.24 -3.15
N ASN A 54 -16.77 8.44 -1.83
CA ASN A 54 -16.97 7.37 -0.83
C ASN A 54 -16.04 6.17 -1.03
N TYR A 55 -14.76 6.42 -1.30
CA TYR A 55 -13.77 5.37 -1.50
C TYR A 55 -13.61 4.51 -0.23
N LYS A 56 -13.50 3.19 -0.41
CA LYS A 56 -13.41 2.21 0.68
C LYS A 56 -12.14 1.36 0.54
N GLY A 57 -11.00 1.97 0.83
CA GLY A 57 -9.71 1.28 0.95
C GLY A 57 -9.49 0.75 2.36
N GLY A 58 -8.45 1.22 3.04
CA GLY A 58 -8.01 0.72 4.35
C GLY A 58 -8.85 1.16 5.57
N LEU A 59 -9.80 2.08 5.40
CA LEU A 59 -10.63 2.58 6.50
C LEU A 59 -11.79 1.64 6.85
N HIS A 60 -11.98 1.42 8.14
CA HIS A 60 -13.15 0.75 8.67
C HIS A 60 -13.53 1.34 10.04
N ALA A 61 -14.83 1.34 10.37
CA ALA A 61 -15.31 1.93 11.63
C ALA A 61 -14.69 1.29 12.90
N LYS A 62 -14.19 0.05 12.80
CA LYS A 62 -13.59 -0.70 13.92
C LYS A 62 -12.21 -1.30 13.63
N TRP A 63 -11.93 -1.64 12.38
CA TRP A 63 -10.86 -2.58 12.01
C TRP A 63 -10.06 -2.03 10.83
N ASN A 64 -9.41 -0.89 11.02
CA ASN A 64 -8.58 -0.32 9.96
C ASN A 64 -7.45 -1.30 9.58
N PHE A 65 -7.17 -1.40 8.28
CA PHE A 65 -6.35 -2.46 7.70
C PHE A 65 -4.94 -2.51 8.29
N MET A 66 -4.20 -1.40 8.29
CA MET A 66 -2.82 -1.35 8.80
C MET A 66 -2.76 -1.55 10.31
N SER A 67 -3.73 -1.01 11.03
CA SER A 67 -3.81 -1.11 12.49
C SER A 67 -4.01 -2.54 12.96
N THR A 68 -4.65 -3.39 12.17
CA THR A 68 -4.83 -4.83 12.46
C THR A 68 -3.80 -5.73 11.81
N SER A 69 -3.30 -5.37 10.62
CA SER A 69 -2.35 -6.18 9.85
C SER A 69 -0.89 -5.98 10.29
N VAL A 70 -0.55 -4.76 10.74
CA VAL A 70 0.80 -4.41 11.23
C VAL A 70 0.69 -3.76 12.62
N PRO A 71 0.12 -4.46 13.62
CA PRO A 71 -0.31 -3.84 14.88
C PRO A 71 0.87 -3.39 15.77
N GLU A 72 2.08 -3.88 15.52
CA GLU A 72 3.31 -3.44 16.17
C GLU A 72 4.12 -2.44 15.33
N CYS A 73 3.49 -1.79 14.35
CA CYS A 73 4.10 -0.66 13.67
C CYS A 73 4.59 0.39 14.68
N LEU A 74 5.74 1.00 14.40
CA LEU A 74 6.21 2.15 15.18
C LEU A 74 5.21 3.31 15.03
N PRO A 75 4.74 3.94 16.13
CA PRO A 75 3.71 4.96 16.07
C PRO A 75 4.06 6.15 15.16
N GLU A 76 5.33 6.54 15.08
CA GLU A 76 5.83 7.60 14.21
C GLU A 76 5.85 7.22 12.72
N ARG A 77 5.72 5.92 12.40
CA ARG A 77 5.69 5.40 11.01
C ARG A 77 4.28 5.09 10.55
N LEU A 78 3.33 4.84 11.46
CA LEU A 78 1.99 4.34 11.12
C LEU A 78 1.26 5.23 10.11
N GLU A 79 1.33 6.56 10.27
CA GLU A 79 0.64 7.48 9.37
C GLU A 79 1.14 7.39 7.92
N ILE A 80 2.46 7.43 7.71
CA ILE A 80 3.02 7.41 6.35
C ILE A 80 2.88 6.03 5.69
N ILE A 81 2.93 4.93 6.45
CA ILE A 81 2.68 3.61 5.86
C ILE A 81 1.21 3.42 5.50
N SER A 82 0.28 4.00 6.27
CA SER A 82 -1.15 4.00 5.94
C SER A 82 -1.44 4.85 4.72
N TYR A 83 -0.80 6.01 4.59
CA TYR A 83 -0.85 6.81 3.36
C TYR A 83 -0.36 6.01 2.16
N ALA A 84 0.79 5.34 2.26
CA ALA A 84 1.35 4.54 1.18
C ALA A 84 0.48 3.33 0.83
N ASN A 85 -0.11 2.66 1.82
CA ASN A 85 -1.02 1.55 1.61
C ASN A 85 -2.31 1.99 0.91
N GLU A 86 -2.88 3.13 1.31
CA GLU A 86 -4.07 3.66 0.63
C GLU A 86 -3.76 4.06 -0.82
N PHE A 87 -2.57 4.62 -1.06
CA PHE A 87 -2.10 4.88 -2.42
C PHE A 87 -2.02 3.59 -3.25
N ALA A 88 -1.57 2.48 -2.65
CA ALA A 88 -1.53 1.18 -3.31
C ALA A 88 -2.94 0.67 -3.66
N PHE A 89 -3.91 0.75 -2.73
CA PHE A 89 -5.30 0.38 -3.05
C PHE A 89 -5.90 1.25 -4.16
N LEU A 90 -5.67 2.57 -4.12
CA LEU A 90 -6.17 3.48 -5.16
C LEU A 90 -5.54 3.20 -6.53
N TYR A 91 -4.27 2.80 -6.55
CA TYR A 91 -3.59 2.41 -7.77
C TYR A 91 -4.07 1.06 -8.31
N ASP A 92 -4.36 0.10 -7.43
CA ASP A 92 -4.94 -1.20 -7.78
C ASP A 92 -6.30 -1.04 -8.47
N ASP A 93 -7.23 -0.29 -7.88
CA ASP A 93 -8.52 0.04 -8.50
C ASP A 93 -8.34 0.80 -9.83
N TYR A 94 -7.37 1.72 -9.91
CA TYR A 94 -7.06 2.42 -11.16
C TYR A 94 -6.55 1.46 -12.25
N ALA A 95 -5.76 0.45 -11.87
CA ALA A 95 -5.24 -0.53 -12.78
C ALA A 95 -6.34 -1.44 -13.36
N GLU A 96 -7.37 -1.76 -12.59
CA GLU A 96 -8.54 -2.51 -13.07
C GLU A 96 -9.38 -1.73 -14.10
N ASP A 97 -9.41 -0.40 -14.01
CA ASP A 97 -10.12 0.49 -14.93
C ASP A 97 -9.38 0.70 -16.28
N CYS A 98 -8.08 0.39 -16.34
CA CYS A 98 -7.21 0.67 -17.48
C CYS A 98 -7.18 -0.47 -18.50
N ASP A 99 -7.02 -0.14 -19.79
CA ASP A 99 -6.60 -1.14 -20.77
C ASP A 99 -5.12 -1.54 -20.56
N LYS A 100 -4.69 -2.62 -21.21
CA LYS A 100 -3.34 -3.18 -21.00
C LYS A 100 -2.24 -2.16 -21.32
N ASP A 101 -2.36 -1.43 -22.42
CA ASP A 101 -1.34 -0.48 -22.87
C ASP A 101 -1.25 0.74 -21.92
N GLN A 102 -2.40 1.21 -21.44
CA GLN A 102 -2.49 2.26 -20.43
C GLN A 102 -1.88 1.81 -19.11
N LEU A 103 -2.19 0.58 -18.67
CA LEU A 103 -1.67 0.03 -17.43
C LEU A 103 -0.16 -0.20 -17.49
N ASP A 104 0.35 -0.79 -18.58
CA ASP A 104 1.79 -0.99 -18.77
C ASP A 104 2.54 0.35 -18.78
N THR A 105 1.99 1.36 -19.48
CA THR A 105 2.56 2.72 -19.47
C THR A 105 2.55 3.33 -18.06
N SER A 106 1.45 3.19 -17.33
CA SER A 106 1.32 3.69 -15.96
C SER A 106 2.31 2.98 -15.01
N ASN A 107 2.44 1.66 -15.12
CA ASN A 107 3.37 0.86 -14.34
C ASN A 107 4.82 1.25 -14.59
N ASP A 108 5.18 1.52 -15.84
CA ASP A 108 6.53 1.96 -16.21
C ASP A 108 6.84 3.35 -15.62
N ILE A 109 5.90 4.30 -15.70
CA ILE A 109 6.06 5.64 -15.10
C ILE A 109 6.20 5.55 -13.57
N MET A 110 5.36 4.73 -12.93
CA MET A 110 5.41 4.45 -11.50
C MET A 110 6.74 3.84 -11.09
N GLN A 111 7.23 2.86 -11.86
CA GLN A 111 8.51 2.19 -11.61
C GLN A 111 9.69 3.15 -11.76
N GLU A 112 9.71 3.97 -12.81
CA GLU A 112 10.75 4.98 -13.03
C GLU A 112 10.87 5.95 -11.86
N ALA A 113 9.73 6.38 -11.31
CA ALA A 113 9.72 7.27 -10.15
C ALA A 113 10.34 6.60 -8.91
N PHE A 114 9.95 5.36 -8.58
CA PHE A 114 10.56 4.65 -7.45
C PHE A 114 12.03 4.31 -7.69
N LEU A 115 12.43 3.99 -8.92
CA LEU A 115 13.82 3.75 -9.27
C LEU A 115 14.65 5.03 -9.08
N GLU A 116 14.16 6.17 -9.57
CA GLU A 116 14.77 7.48 -9.32
C GLU A 116 14.94 7.73 -7.82
N GLY A 117 13.87 7.50 -7.05
CA GLY A 117 13.86 7.63 -5.59
C GLY A 117 14.90 6.75 -4.90
N SER A 118 15.04 5.49 -5.33
CA SER A 118 15.99 4.53 -4.75
C SER A 118 17.46 4.87 -5.00
N ILE A 119 17.76 5.53 -6.13
CA ILE A 119 19.13 5.90 -6.53
C ILE A 119 19.51 7.27 -5.97
N LYS A 120 18.61 8.27 -6.13
CA LYS A 120 18.90 9.67 -5.80
C LYS A 120 18.42 10.07 -4.40
N GLY A 121 17.59 9.27 -3.74
CA GLY A 121 16.94 9.63 -2.47
C GLY A 121 15.86 10.72 -2.61
N SER A 122 15.45 11.03 -3.84
CA SER A 122 14.39 12.00 -4.15
C SER A 122 13.78 11.67 -5.51
N ILE A 123 12.53 12.09 -5.73
CA ILE A 123 11.80 11.91 -6.99
C ILE A 123 11.54 13.29 -7.58
N SER A 124 11.85 13.45 -8.87
CA SER A 124 11.60 14.69 -9.59
C SER A 124 10.10 14.88 -9.82
N VAL A 125 9.58 16.04 -9.42
CA VAL A 125 8.15 16.36 -9.52
C VAL A 125 7.85 17.07 -10.84
N LYS A 126 6.94 16.51 -11.63
CA LYS A 126 6.32 17.18 -12.78
C LYS A 126 4.91 17.60 -12.40
N ARG A 127 4.56 18.88 -12.58
CA ARG A 127 3.29 19.46 -12.08
C ARG A 127 2.03 18.76 -12.62
N ALA A 128 2.09 18.24 -13.85
CA ALA A 128 0.98 17.56 -14.50
C ALA A 128 0.83 16.08 -14.08
N ASP A 129 1.77 15.54 -13.31
CA ASP A 129 1.80 14.13 -12.92
C ASP A 129 1.44 14.00 -11.43
N GLY A 130 0.17 13.71 -11.16
CA GLY A 130 -0.38 13.63 -9.83
C GLY A 130 0.14 12.44 -9.02
N MET A 131 0.26 11.27 -9.67
CA MET A 131 0.76 10.06 -9.01
C MET A 131 2.23 10.23 -8.62
N ARG A 132 3.06 10.77 -9.53
CA ARG A 132 4.47 11.04 -9.22
C ARG A 132 4.66 12.06 -8.10
N GLN A 133 3.77 13.04 -7.99
CA GLN A 133 3.76 13.96 -6.83
C GLN A 133 3.51 13.22 -5.51
N MET A 134 2.57 12.29 -5.49
CA MET A 134 2.28 11.48 -4.30
C MET A 134 3.44 10.53 -3.97
N GLN A 135 4.05 9.88 -4.96
CA GLN A 135 5.26 9.06 -4.75
C GLN A 135 6.42 9.87 -4.17
N ALA A 136 6.65 11.08 -4.69
CA ALA A 136 7.69 11.97 -4.18
C ALA A 136 7.44 12.38 -2.72
N LEU A 137 6.18 12.63 -2.36
CA LEU A 137 5.77 12.90 -0.98
C LEU A 137 6.05 11.70 -0.07
N ILE A 138 5.64 10.49 -0.49
CA ILE A 138 5.86 9.25 0.27
C ILE A 138 7.35 9.07 0.56
N LEU A 139 8.19 9.12 -0.46
CA LEU A 139 9.63 8.97 -0.28
C LEU A 139 10.19 10.05 0.64
N LYS A 140 9.81 11.31 0.45
CA LYS A 140 10.32 12.43 1.26
C LYS A 140 10.05 12.22 2.75
N GLU A 141 8.83 11.82 3.11
CA GLU A 141 8.46 11.59 4.51
C GLU A 141 9.14 10.34 5.08
N MET A 142 9.20 9.24 4.32
CA MET A 142 9.92 8.04 4.75
C MET A 142 11.42 8.32 4.97
N MET A 143 12.06 9.07 4.08
CA MET A 143 13.48 9.44 4.17
C MET A 143 13.78 10.32 5.38
N ALA A 144 12.84 11.17 5.78
CA ALA A 144 12.97 12.01 6.97
C ALA A 144 12.91 11.19 8.27
N ILE A 145 12.28 10.02 8.25
CA ILE A 145 12.17 9.12 9.41
C ILE A 145 13.35 8.12 9.43
N ASP A 146 13.56 7.41 8.32
CA ASP A 146 14.52 6.32 8.22
C ASP A 146 14.97 6.14 6.77
N LYS A 147 16.08 6.81 6.43
CA LYS A 147 16.65 6.82 5.07
C LYS A 147 16.97 5.43 4.55
N GLU A 148 17.57 4.56 5.38
CA GLU A 148 17.98 3.23 4.93
C GLU A 148 16.76 2.40 4.57
N ARG A 149 15.76 2.35 5.46
CA ARG A 149 14.53 1.60 5.21
C ARG A 149 13.71 2.18 4.08
N ALA A 150 13.65 3.50 3.94
CA ALA A 150 12.99 4.16 2.81
C ALA A 150 13.59 3.72 1.46
N VAL A 151 14.92 3.69 1.33
CA VAL A 151 15.59 3.23 0.11
C VAL A 151 15.31 1.74 -0.14
N THR A 152 15.35 0.90 0.90
CA THR A 152 14.99 -0.52 0.77
C THR A 152 13.55 -0.70 0.28
N THR A 153 12.59 0.04 0.83
CA THR A 153 11.19 -0.01 0.39
C THR A 153 11.02 0.44 -1.06
N MET A 154 11.69 1.51 -1.50
CA MET A 154 11.62 1.91 -2.92
C MET A 154 12.12 0.81 -3.85
N LYS A 155 13.22 0.11 -3.49
CA LYS A 155 13.73 -1.01 -4.28
C LYS A 155 12.73 -2.16 -4.34
N ALA A 156 12.08 -2.50 -3.22
CA ALA A 156 11.03 -3.52 -3.19
C ALA A 156 9.86 -3.14 -4.12
N TRP A 157 9.42 -1.88 -4.11
CA TRP A 157 8.35 -1.41 -5.00
C TRP A 157 8.75 -1.35 -6.48
N VAL A 158 10.02 -1.08 -6.79
CA VAL A 158 10.54 -1.23 -8.16
C VAL A 158 10.42 -2.68 -8.62
N GLU A 159 10.84 -3.64 -7.80
CA GLU A 159 10.73 -5.06 -8.14
C GLU A 159 9.26 -5.51 -8.24
N PHE A 160 8.38 -5.07 -7.33
CA PHE A 160 6.94 -5.35 -7.41
C PHE A 160 6.38 -4.93 -8.77
N LEU A 161 6.62 -3.69 -9.22
CA LEU A 161 6.11 -3.19 -10.51
C LEU A 161 6.72 -3.88 -11.75
N LYS A 162 7.79 -4.67 -11.61
CA LYS A 162 8.29 -5.51 -12.74
C LYS A 162 7.43 -6.75 -12.96
N PHE A 163 6.88 -7.32 -11.89
CA PHE A 163 6.27 -8.64 -11.90
C PHE A 163 4.78 -8.66 -11.54
N ALA A 164 4.28 -7.59 -10.94
CA ALA A 164 2.91 -7.42 -10.47
C ALA A 164 2.25 -6.17 -11.10
N GLY A 165 1.15 -5.69 -10.52
CA GLY A 165 0.43 -4.52 -11.00
C GLY A 165 -0.35 -4.80 -12.28
N GLY A 166 -0.86 -6.03 -12.42
CA GLY A 166 -1.70 -6.44 -13.54
C GLY A 166 -1.02 -6.71 -14.87
N ARG A 167 0.32 -6.83 -14.90
CA ARG A 167 1.07 -7.17 -16.13
C ARG A 167 0.67 -8.49 -16.80
N GLN A 168 0.07 -9.40 -16.04
CA GLN A 168 -0.50 -10.67 -16.56
C GLN A 168 -2.01 -10.80 -16.28
N HIS A 169 -2.76 -9.69 -16.12
CA HIS A 169 -4.21 -9.73 -15.90
C HIS A 169 -4.99 -10.42 -17.04
N ASP A 170 -4.45 -10.43 -18.25
CA ASP A 170 -4.99 -11.10 -19.43
C ASP A 170 -4.70 -12.62 -19.47
N LYS A 171 -3.88 -13.12 -18.55
CA LYS A 171 -3.54 -14.54 -18.51
C LYS A 171 -4.65 -15.36 -17.88
N HIS A 172 -5.20 -16.29 -18.65
CA HIS A 172 -6.10 -17.32 -18.13
C HIS A 172 -5.31 -18.51 -17.58
N PHE A 173 -5.43 -18.76 -16.28
CA PHE A 173 -4.84 -19.92 -15.60
C PHE A 173 -5.85 -21.07 -15.59
N ALA A 174 -5.40 -22.28 -15.93
CA ALA A 174 -6.29 -23.45 -15.99
C ALA A 174 -6.46 -24.13 -14.62
N THR A 175 -5.49 -23.94 -13.72
CA THR A 175 -5.46 -24.58 -12.40
C THR A 175 -5.02 -23.62 -11.30
N LEU A 176 -5.30 -23.99 -10.05
CA LEU A 176 -4.85 -23.23 -8.88
C LEU A 176 -3.33 -23.30 -8.72
N GLU A 177 -2.72 -24.43 -9.07
CA GLU A 177 -1.28 -24.63 -9.00
C GLU A 177 -0.51 -23.66 -9.91
N GLU A 178 -1.08 -23.32 -11.06
CA GLU A 178 -0.54 -22.30 -11.96
C GLU A 178 -0.83 -20.88 -11.48
N TYR A 179 -2.02 -20.65 -10.90
CA TYR A 179 -2.48 -19.34 -10.47
C TYR A 179 -1.83 -18.85 -9.17
N ILE A 180 -1.67 -19.71 -8.16
CA ILE A 180 -1.17 -19.33 -6.83
C ILE A 180 0.22 -18.66 -6.89
N PRO A 181 1.22 -19.18 -7.62
CA PRO A 181 2.52 -18.52 -7.75
C PRO A 181 2.40 -17.10 -8.29
N TYR A 182 1.58 -16.89 -9.31
CA TYR A 182 1.27 -15.57 -9.86
C TYR A 182 0.59 -14.69 -8.81
N ARG A 183 -0.53 -15.14 -8.23
CA ARG A 183 -1.34 -14.32 -7.32
C ARG A 183 -0.58 -13.94 -6.06
N SER A 184 0.34 -14.78 -5.60
CA SER A 184 1.20 -14.47 -4.45
C SER A 184 2.11 -13.24 -4.68
N ILE A 185 2.48 -12.98 -5.92
CA ILE A 185 3.27 -11.79 -6.31
C ILE A 185 2.33 -10.61 -6.52
N ASP A 186 1.26 -10.85 -7.27
CA ASP A 186 0.28 -9.84 -7.66
C ASP A 186 -0.43 -9.20 -6.46
N VAL A 187 -0.67 -9.96 -5.38
CA VAL A 187 -1.24 -9.44 -4.13
C VAL A 187 -0.27 -8.56 -3.31
N GLY A 188 1.00 -8.42 -3.70
CA GLY A 188 1.94 -7.48 -3.07
C GLY A 188 2.88 -8.07 -2.01
N LYS A 189 3.53 -9.21 -2.27
CA LYS A 189 4.43 -9.89 -1.32
C LYS A 189 5.74 -9.16 -0.95
N TRP A 190 6.18 -8.14 -1.70
CA TRP A 190 7.56 -7.63 -1.71
C TRP A 190 7.94 -6.65 -0.60
#